data_AF-A0A949ZJD0-F1
#
_entry.id   AF-A0A949ZJD0-F1
#
_cell.length_a   1.000
_cell.length_b   1.000
_cell.length_c   1.000
_cell.angle_alpha   90.00
_cell.angle_beta   90.00
_cell.angle_gamma   90.00
#
_symmetry.space_group_name_H-M   'P 1'
#
loop_
_entity.id
_entity.type
_entity.pdbx_description
1 polymer ?
#
loop_
_entity_poly.entity_id
_entity_poly.type
_entity_poly.pdbx_seq_one_letter_code
_entity_poly.pdbx_strand_id
1 'polypeptide(L)' 'MIHDGDLAPLEGQRVRVSFKDGHKTIGKLQRDLTGQCWELLRADADKSRSSPPGVGEILFLQDIAAVEPFEIH' A
#
# COMPACT_ATOMS: atom_id res chain seq x y z
N MET A 1 -6.30 -6.71 -13.37
CA MET A 1 -5.51 -7.52 -12.42
C MET A 1 -4.19 -6.80 -12.28
N ILE A 2 -3.78 -6.44 -11.06
CA ILE A 2 -2.52 -5.73 -10.81
C ILE A 2 -1.37 -6.74 -10.80
N HIS A 3 -0.26 -6.38 -11.43
CA HIS A 3 0.97 -7.17 -11.45
C HIS A 3 2.10 -6.43 -10.73
N ASP A 4 3.18 -7.15 -10.41
CA ASP A 4 4.38 -6.56 -9.79
C ASP A 4 4.92 -5.35 -10.58
N GLY A 5 4.93 -5.43 -11.91
CA GLY A 5 5.40 -4.36 -12.79
C GLY A 5 4.54 -3.09 -12.76
N ASP A 6 3.27 -3.19 -12.34
CA ASP A 6 2.40 -2.01 -12.16
C ASP A 6 2.75 -1.24 -10.88
N LEU A 7 3.34 -1.91 -9.89
CA LEU A 7 3.70 -1.37 -8.58
C LEU A 7 5.16 -0.91 -8.48
N ALA A 8 6.06 -1.56 -9.23
CA ALA A 8 7.47 -1.20 -9.32
C ALA A 8 7.74 0.31 -9.54
N PRO A 9 7.06 1.01 -10.48
CA PRO A 9 7.30 2.44 -10.66
C PRO A 9 6.78 3.30 -9.50
N LEU A 10 5.89 2.76 -8.66
CA LEU A 10 5.28 3.43 -7.53
C LEU A 10 6.03 3.17 -6.21
N GLU A 11 7.11 2.39 -6.24
CA GLU A 11 7.95 2.12 -5.07
C GLU A 11 8.48 3.42 -4.47
N GLY A 12 8.38 3.53 -3.14
CA GLY A 12 8.77 4.72 -2.39
C GLY A 12 7.78 5.88 -2.48
N GLN A 13 6.75 5.78 -3.32
CA GLN A 13 5.73 6.82 -3.45
C GLN A 13 4.57 6.59 -2.49
N ARG A 14 3.88 7.69 -2.15
CA ARG A 14 2.63 7.62 -1.41
C ARG A 14 1.54 7.30 -2.44
N VAL A 15 0.82 6.20 -2.24
CA VAL A 15 -0.21 5.71 -3.14
C VAL A 15 -1.52 5.52 -2.40
N ARG A 16 -2.62 5.65 -3.13
CA ARG A 16 -3.94 5.16 -2.73
C ARG A 16 -4.15 3.79 -3.35
N VAL A 17 -4.40 2.79 -2.51
CA VAL A 17 -4.75 1.43 -2.93
C VAL A 17 -6.26 1.26 -2.72
N SER A 18 -6.97 0.84 -3.77
CA SER A 18 -8.37 0.43 -3.70
C SER A 18 -8.46 -1.08 -3.82
N PHE A 19 -9.10 -1.74 -2.86
CA PHE A 19 -9.31 -3.18 -2.85
C PHE A 19 -10.64 -3.55 -3.52
N LYS A 20 -10.74 -4.79 -3.99
CA LYS A 20 -11.95 -5.33 -4.62
C LYS A 20 -13.15 -5.40 -3.68
N ASP A 21 -12.92 -5.52 -2.37
CA ASP A 21 -13.94 -5.46 -1.33
C ASP A 21 -14.48 -4.04 -1.08
N GLY A 22 -13.94 -3.03 -1.78
CA GLY A 22 -14.36 -1.62 -1.65
C GLY A 22 -13.59 -0.84 -0.59
N HIS A 23 -12.79 -1.51 0.25
CA HIS A 23 -11.86 -0.86 1.17
C HIS A 23 -10.82 -0.03 0.39
N LYS A 24 -10.43 1.12 0.95
CA LYS A 24 -9.38 1.99 0.39
C LYS A 24 -8.41 2.36 1.49
N THR A 25 -7.13 2.34 1.16
CA THR A 25 -6.06 2.71 2.08
C THR A 25 -5.06 3.63 1.37
N ILE A 26 -4.36 4.45 2.15
CA ILE A 26 -3.33 5.35 1.66
C ILE A 26 -2.06 5.10 2.47
N GLY A 27 -0.94 4.94 1.79
CA GLY A 27 0.34 4.74 2.44
C GLY A 27 1.48 4.81 1.46
N LYS A 28 2.70 4.69 1.98
CA LYS A 28 3.91 4.59 1.17
C LYS A 28 4.05 3.15 0.70
N LEU A 29 4.09 2.96 -0.61
CA LEU A 29 4.32 1.65 -1.22
C LEU A 29 5.80 1.33 -1.15
N GLN A 30 6.14 0.14 -0.67
CA GLN A 30 7.52 -0.35 -0.69
C GLN A 30 7.52 -1.88 -0.79
N ARG A 31 8.69 -2.47 -1.04
CA ARG A 31 8.85 -3.91 -0.86
C ARG A 31 9.06 -4.25 0.60
N ASP A 32 8.61 -5.45 0.98
CA ASP A 32 8.87 -6.02 2.29
C ASP A 32 10.39 -6.29 2.48
N LEU A 33 10.80 -6.61 3.71
CA LEU A 33 12.20 -6.87 4.05
C LEU A 33 12.85 -8.01 3.25
N THR A 34 12.06 -8.94 2.71
CA THR A 34 12.55 -10.03 1.84
C THR A 34 12.62 -9.62 0.37
N GLY A 35 12.00 -8.51 -0.02
CA GLY A 35 11.90 -8.05 -1.40
C GLY A 35 10.95 -8.87 -2.28
N GLN A 36 10.16 -9.77 -1.68
CA GLN A 36 9.29 -10.72 -2.38
C GLN A 36 7.84 -10.24 -2.51
N CYS A 37 7.42 -9.32 -1.64
CA CYS A 37 6.05 -8.82 -1.56
C CYS A 37 6.03 -7.29 -1.51
N TRP A 38 4.89 -6.74 -1.92
CA TRP A 38 4.59 -5.33 -1.72
C TRP A 38 3.95 -5.14 -0.36
N GLU A 39 4.39 -4.11 0.35
CA GLU A 39 3.77 -3.65 1.59
C GLU A 39 3.40 -2.18 1.47
N LEU A 40 2.33 -1.82 2.17
CA LEU A 40 1.91 -0.44 2.30
C LEU A 40 2.16 0.05 3.72
N LEU A 41 3.16 0.91 3.86
CA LEU A 41 3.40 1.62 5.11
C LEU A 41 2.35 2.72 5.26
N ARG A 42 1.39 2.53 6.15
CA ARG A 42 0.39 3.56 6.44
C ARG A 42 1.09 4.79 7.01
N ALA A 43 0.91 5.92 6.34
CA ALA A 43 1.58 7.18 6.67
C ALA A 43 0.89 7.95 7.81
N ASP A 44 -0.23 7.45 8.31
CA ASP A 44 -0.90 8.03 9.46
C ASP A 44 -1.39 6.86 10.32
N ALA A 45 -0.84 6.80 11.54
CA ALA A 45 -1.52 6.14 12.63
C ALA A 45 -2.84 6.89 12.80
N ASP A 46 -3.88 6.44 12.11
CA ASP A 46 -5.24 6.67 12.58
C ASP A 46 -5.20 6.26 14.06
N LYS A 47 -5.26 7.27 14.93
CA LYS A 47 -5.10 7.15 16.38
C LYS A 47 -6.08 6.15 17.00
N SER A 48 -7.00 5.57 16.22
CA SER A 48 -7.97 4.56 16.63
C SER A 48 -7.46 3.13 16.59
N ARG A 49 -6.33 2.82 15.94
CA ARG A 49 -5.87 1.42 15.85
C ARG A 49 -4.46 1.28 16.42
N SER A 50 -4.37 0.56 17.53
CA SER A 50 -3.18 0.19 18.33
C SER A 50 -2.10 -0.60 17.57
N SER A 51 -1.89 -0.32 16.29
CA SER A 51 -0.87 -0.99 15.47
C SER A 51 0.46 -0.30 15.70
N PRO A 52 1.53 -1.04 16.05
CA PRO A 52 2.82 -0.43 16.32
C PRO A 52 3.33 0.33 15.07
N PRO A 53 4.00 1.48 15.27
CA PRO A 53 4.59 2.24 14.18
C PRO A 53 5.58 1.34 13.43
N GLY A 54 5.37 1.16 12.13
CA GLY A 54 6.25 0.36 11.27
C GLY A 54 5.69 -1.00 10.82
N VAL A 55 4.47 -1.38 11.20
CA VAL A 55 3.81 -2.55 10.58
C VAL A 55 3.16 -2.12 9.26
N GLY A 56 3.82 -2.42 8.15
CA GLY A 56 3.23 -2.34 6.82
C GLY A 56 2.15 -3.40 6.62
N GLU A 57 1.12 -3.07 5.84
CA GLU A 57 0.12 -4.06 5.42
C GLU A 57 0.63 -4.77 4.16
N ILE A 58 0.81 -6.09 4.22
CA ILE A 58 1.19 -6.89 3.05
C ILE A 58 0.05 -6.83 2.03
N LEU A 59 0.39 -6.43 0.81
CA LEU A 59 -0.56 -6.28 -0.28
C LEU A 59 -0.60 -7.56 -1.12
N PHE A 60 -1.76 -8.19 -1.16
CA PHE A 60 -2.05 -9.28 -2.07
C PHE A 60 -2.56 -8.72 -3.39
N LEU A 61 -1.77 -8.85 -4.48
CA LEU A 61 -2.08 -8.25 -5.78
C LEU A 61 -3.45 -8.67 -6.35
N GLN A 62 -3.90 -9.89 -6.03
CA GLN A 62 -5.19 -10.41 -6.42
C GLN A 62 -6.38 -9.66 -5.81
N ASP A 63 -6.19 -9.02 -4.65
CA ASP A 63 -7.23 -8.31 -3.90
C ASP A 63 -7.27 -6.82 -4.25
N ILE A 64 -6.26 -6.34 -4.96
CA ILE A 64 -6.17 -4.95 -5.41
C ILE A 64 -7.02 -4.76 -6.67
N ALA A 65 -7.88 -3.75 -6.63
CA ALA A 65 -8.65 -3.28 -7.77
C ALA A 65 -7.87 -2.21 -8.56
N ALA A 66 -7.26 -1.25 -7.86
CA ALA A 66 -6.49 -0.16 -8.46
C ALA A 66 -5.44 0.39 -7.49
N VAL A 67 -4.33 0.92 -8.02
CA VAL A 67 -3.33 1.68 -7.28
C VAL A 67 -3.02 2.96 -8.05
N GLU A 68 -3.00 4.08 -7.33
CA GLU A 68 -2.82 5.41 -7.91
C GLU A 68 -1.85 6.23 -7.05
N PRO A 69 -0.97 7.06 -7.65
CA PRO A 69 -0.19 8.03 -6.90
C PRO A 69 -1.12 8.95 -6.07
N PHE A 70 -0.70 9.27 -4.84
CA PHE A 70 -1.42 10.17 -3.97
C PHE A 70 -0.53 11.34 -3.56
N GLU A 71 -0.76 12.51 -4.17
CA GLU A 71 -0.11 13.77 -3.84
C GLU A 71 -1.03 14.62 -2.95
N ILE A 72 -0.53 15.09 -1.81
CA ILE A 72 -1.22 16.08 -0.98
C ILE A 72 -0.87 17.45 -1.57
N HIS A 73 -1.87 18.14 -2.13
CA HIS A 73 -1.77 19.55 -2.53
C HIS A 73 -1.99 20.46 -1.32
#